data_AF-A0AAD7FY88-F1
#
_entry.id   AF-A0AAD7FY88-F1
#
_cell.length_a   1.000
_cell.length_b   1.000
_cell.length_c   1.000
_cell.angle_alpha   90.00
_cell.angle_beta   90.00
_cell.angle_gamma   90.00
#
_symmetry.space_group_name_H-M   'P 1'
#
loop_
_entity.id
_entity.type
_entity.pdbx_description
1 polymer ?
#
loop_
_entity_poly.entity_id
_entity_poly.type
_entity_poly.pdbx_seq_one_letter_code
_entity_poly.pdbx_strand_id
1 'polypeptide(L)'
;MVFQFQEPVRATPGCQLEPQRVRISGSESVNRYTWVLPAVNCRAYPELAVTGLSKTIIRPEYQQLLCGILASLKRQQQLSGKTIGEEMAVDNARANEESSPEPLQLHIDPTYTDINTLKDYPNPFADDNGRLFRPNNALVITGVPGIGKSRFLSLIFHLRILANLPTLFMHEPQSALFYRDGQFGVVNGHLTPTALHTNLSPDTWCLVDSNNDFQSVPRTLILSGFFIVQAASPRKDAFNYEKYLRGSAQFCVMAPWSAEELVDGVKLVERGRENQHLTAEAMRAFHARFGGSAWHAFRYGHDQVGFYQKVRASTFGLDIQQITRLLASPIEDFPVVDDIAHMLFSVLPTNDDDRRLFRVAPPSNGMLDLILARCNSDRDEARRILIEICLGINTASSRLLAAEIDLPSFILAGGRRQP
;
A
#
# COMPACT_ATOMS: atom_id res chain seq x y z
N MET A 1 -8.43 33.23 4.64
CA MET A 1 -7.12 32.72 5.07
C MET A 1 -6.21 32.80 3.86
N VAL A 2 -5.13 33.58 3.93
CA VAL A 2 -4.17 33.71 2.84
C VAL A 2 -3.25 32.49 2.89
N PHE A 3 -3.16 31.74 1.79
CA PHE A 3 -2.16 30.69 1.65
C PHE A 3 -0.78 31.35 1.70
N GLN A 4 -0.04 31.11 2.77
CA GLN A 4 1.39 31.38 2.74
C GLN A 4 2.05 30.13 2.17
N PHE A 5 2.24 30.15 0.85
CA PHE A 5 3.35 29.40 0.27
C PHE A 5 4.60 30.00 0.89
N GLN A 6 5.20 29.29 1.85
CA GLN A 6 6.51 29.67 2.32
C GLN A 6 7.45 29.69 1.13
N GLU A 7 8.37 30.67 1.12
CA GLU A 7 9.28 30.79 -0.01
C GLU A 7 9.99 29.47 -0.25
N PRO A 8 10.09 29.07 -1.52
CA PRO A 8 10.62 27.78 -1.86
C PRO A 8 12.06 27.61 -1.36
N VAL A 9 12.29 26.59 -0.53
CA VAL A 9 13.65 26.25 -0.10
C VAL A 9 14.33 25.54 -1.26
N ARG A 10 15.34 26.19 -1.87
CA ARG A 10 16.16 25.56 -2.90
C ARG A 10 16.88 24.36 -2.30
N ALA A 11 16.88 23.24 -3.02
CA ALA A 11 17.65 22.09 -2.60
C ALA A 11 19.14 22.47 -2.42
N THR A 12 19.66 22.33 -1.20
CA THR A 12 21.09 22.46 -0.91
C THR A 12 21.86 21.36 -1.62
N PRO A 13 22.95 21.68 -2.34
CA PRO A 13 23.85 20.69 -2.90
C PRO A 13 24.36 19.75 -1.80
N GLY A 14 24.16 18.44 -1.96
CA GLY A 14 24.66 17.42 -1.02
C GLY A 14 23.60 16.60 -0.28
N CYS A 15 22.31 16.81 -0.52
CA CYS A 15 21.28 15.88 -0.04
C CYS A 15 21.27 14.63 -0.91
N GLN A 16 21.71 13.50 -0.36
CA GLN A 16 21.59 12.22 -1.03
C GLN A 16 20.16 11.72 -0.85
N LEU A 17 19.30 11.95 -1.85
CA LEU A 17 17.93 11.42 -1.89
C LEU A 17 17.84 10.09 -2.65
N GLU A 18 18.90 9.75 -3.39
CA GLU A 18 18.96 8.53 -4.19
C GLU A 18 18.89 7.28 -3.32
N PRO A 19 18.10 6.26 -3.72
CA PRO A 19 18.16 4.95 -3.11
C PRO A 19 19.60 4.45 -2.98
N GLN A 20 19.95 3.94 -1.80
CA GLN A 20 21.26 3.40 -1.50
C GLN A 20 21.22 1.89 -1.42
N ARG A 21 22.19 1.23 -2.06
CA ARG A 21 22.36 -0.21 -1.93
C ARG A 21 23.13 -0.52 -0.66
N VAL A 22 22.52 -1.24 0.27
CA VAL A 22 23.13 -1.62 1.55
C VAL A 22 23.33 -3.12 1.59
N ARG A 23 24.54 -3.54 1.98
CA ARG A 23 24.86 -4.94 2.23
C ARG A 23 24.21 -5.36 3.53
N ILE A 24 23.39 -6.41 3.47
CA ILE A 24 22.83 -7.06 4.63
C ILE A 24 23.76 -8.23 4.97
N SER A 25 24.46 -8.16 6.10
CA SER A 25 25.24 -9.30 6.60
C SER A 25 24.31 -10.49 6.88
N GLY A 26 24.46 -11.56 6.10
CA GLY A 26 23.83 -12.87 6.35
C GLY A 26 24.67 -13.71 7.31
N SER A 27 24.05 -14.71 7.93
CA SER A 27 24.74 -15.76 8.72
C SER A 27 25.41 -16.82 7.83
N GLU A 28 25.19 -16.75 6.52
CA GLU A 28 25.69 -17.71 5.53
C GLU A 28 26.37 -16.96 4.38
N SER A 29 27.31 -17.62 3.72
CA SER A 29 28.33 -17.12 2.77
C SER A 29 27.85 -16.37 1.52
N VAL A 30 26.59 -15.95 1.45
CA VAL A 30 26.00 -15.20 0.32
C VAL A 30 25.77 -13.75 0.72
N ASN A 31 26.40 -12.83 -0.01
CA ASN A 31 26.15 -11.41 0.15
C ASN A 31 24.73 -11.07 -0.34
N ARG A 32 23.84 -10.76 0.59
CA ARG A 32 22.53 -10.17 0.27
C ARG A 32 22.62 -8.65 0.32
N TYR A 33 21.94 -8.00 -0.60
CA TYR A 33 21.83 -6.55 -0.66
C TYR A 33 20.36 -6.18 -0.61
N THR A 34 20.06 -5.02 -0.05
CA THR A 34 18.75 -4.39 -0.16
C THR A 34 18.92 -2.93 -0.53
N TRP A 35 17.86 -2.34 -1.04
CA TRP A 35 17.80 -0.91 -1.28
C TRP A 35 17.15 -0.21 -0.09
N VAL A 36 17.69 0.93 0.28
CA VAL A 36 17.12 1.79 1.33
C VAL A 36 17.03 3.22 0.83
N LEU A 37 15.93 3.90 1.19
CA LEU A 37 15.89 5.34 1.11
C LEU A 37 16.80 5.91 2.21
N PRO A 38 17.77 6.76 1.84
CA PRO A 38 18.68 7.37 2.81
C PRO A 38 17.90 8.18 3.83
N ALA A 39 18.50 8.35 5.02
CA ALA A 39 17.96 9.30 5.97
C ALA A 39 18.11 10.71 5.41
N VAL A 40 16.98 11.36 5.16
CA VAL A 40 17.00 12.78 4.82
C VAL A 40 17.63 13.52 5.99
N ASN A 41 18.63 14.36 5.71
CA ASN A 41 19.19 15.23 6.71
C ASN A 41 18.13 16.26 7.10
N CYS A 42 17.37 15.98 8.17
CA CYS A 42 16.28 16.83 8.64
C CYS A 42 16.74 18.25 9.01
N ARG A 43 18.04 18.49 9.21
CA ARG A 43 18.57 19.85 9.41
C ARG A 43 18.60 20.66 8.11
N ALA A 44 18.83 20.00 6.97
CA ALA A 44 18.82 20.64 5.66
C ALA A 44 17.40 20.80 5.11
N TYR A 45 16.48 19.91 5.50
CA TYR A 45 15.08 19.90 5.07
C TYR A 45 14.16 19.50 6.23
N PRO A 46 13.85 20.42 7.16
CA PRO A 46 12.95 20.13 8.27
C PRO A 46 11.55 19.70 7.79
N GLU A 47 11.14 20.14 6.61
CA GLU A 47 9.86 19.77 5.98
C GLU A 47 9.82 18.27 5.62
N LEU A 48 10.96 17.71 5.22
CA LEU A 48 11.07 16.28 4.93
C LEU A 48 11.14 15.43 6.21
N ALA A 49 11.41 16.01 7.38
CA ALA A 49 11.38 15.29 8.64
C ALA A 49 9.98 14.71 8.94
N VAL A 50 8.92 15.41 8.49
CA VAL A 50 7.52 15.01 8.65
C VAL A 50 7.22 13.68 7.97
N THR A 51 7.96 13.33 6.92
CA THR A 51 7.79 12.03 6.26
C THR A 51 8.24 10.86 7.14
N GLY A 52 9.05 11.11 8.18
CA GLY A 52 9.57 10.10 9.10
C GLY A 52 10.41 9.02 8.41
N LEU A 53 11.00 9.31 7.25
CA LEU A 53 11.51 8.31 6.29
C LEU A 53 12.93 7.82 6.48
N SER A 54 13.58 8.12 7.59
CA SER A 54 14.96 7.69 7.77
C SER A 54 15.11 6.17 7.63
N LYS A 55 15.95 5.75 6.69
CA LYS A 55 16.38 4.36 6.47
C LYS A 55 15.25 3.38 6.14
N THR A 56 14.37 3.79 5.22
CA THR A 56 13.26 2.93 4.78
C THR A 56 13.73 1.89 3.78
N ILE A 57 13.49 0.61 4.03
CA ILE A 57 13.74 -0.46 3.05
C ILE A 57 12.83 -0.28 1.84
N ILE A 58 13.43 -0.37 0.65
CA ILE A 58 12.69 -0.45 -0.59
C ILE A 58 12.45 -1.93 -0.88
N ARG A 59 11.21 -2.35 -0.63
CA ARG A 59 10.75 -3.71 -0.86
C ARG A 59 10.72 -4.01 -2.35
N PRO A 60 11.02 -5.25 -2.79
CA PRO A 60 10.72 -5.69 -4.16
C PRO A 60 9.27 -5.43 -4.54
N GLU A 61 8.34 -5.63 -3.59
CA GLU A 61 6.91 -5.31 -3.75
C GLU A 61 6.68 -3.85 -4.16
N TYR A 62 7.44 -2.89 -3.62
CA TYR A 62 7.26 -1.47 -3.97
C TYR A 62 7.59 -1.20 -5.43
N GLN A 63 8.72 -1.71 -5.90
CA GLN A 63 9.12 -1.50 -7.28
C GLN A 63 8.17 -2.22 -8.24
N GLN A 64 7.78 -3.46 -7.95
CA GLN A 64 6.79 -4.20 -8.75
C GLN A 64 5.48 -3.40 -8.89
N LEU A 65 4.95 -2.92 -7.77
CA LEU A 65 3.73 -2.13 -7.74
C LEU A 65 3.88 -0.84 -8.55
N LEU A 66 4.98 -0.11 -8.36
CA LEU A 66 5.24 1.15 -9.05
C LEU A 66 5.36 0.94 -10.57
N CYS A 67 6.10 -0.08 -11.00
CA CYS A 67 6.21 -0.43 -12.42
C CYS A 67 4.85 -0.80 -13.02
N GLY A 68 4.03 -1.60 -12.32
CA GLY A 68 2.68 -1.96 -12.76
C GLY A 68 1.76 -0.75 -12.90
N ILE A 69 1.81 0.19 -11.94
CA ILE A 69 1.06 1.46 -11.99
C ILE A 69 1.45 2.26 -13.22
N LEU A 70 2.75 2.47 -13.44
CA LEU A 70 3.24 3.28 -14.56
C LEU A 70 2.94 2.64 -15.92
N ALA A 71 3.10 1.33 -16.04
CA ALA A 71 2.76 0.59 -17.25
C ALA A 71 1.26 0.74 -17.58
N SER A 72 0.41 0.66 -16.57
CA SER A 72 -1.04 0.80 -16.72
C SER A 72 -1.43 2.22 -17.12
N LEU A 73 -0.85 3.25 -16.48
CA LEU A 73 -1.04 4.66 -16.86
C LEU A 73 -0.58 4.94 -18.30
N LYS A 74 0.56 4.39 -18.72
CA LYS A 74 1.09 4.54 -20.07
C LYS A 74 0.17 3.93 -21.12
N ARG A 75 -0.30 2.70 -20.89
CA ARG A 75 -1.28 2.02 -21.76
C ARG A 75 -2.54 2.87 -21.91
N GLN A 76 -2.99 3.44 -20.80
CA GLN A 76 -4.16 4.29 -20.75
C GLN A 76 -4.01 5.61 -21.50
N GLN A 77 -2.84 6.25 -21.45
CA GLN A 77 -2.55 7.45 -22.22
C GLN A 77 -2.49 7.15 -23.73
N GLN A 78 -1.92 5.99 -24.11
CA GLN A 78 -1.88 5.54 -25.51
C GLN A 78 -3.28 5.31 -26.07
N LEU A 79 -4.19 4.76 -25.27
CA LEU A 79 -5.58 4.57 -25.68
C LEU A 79 -6.30 5.92 -25.89
N SER A 80 -6.15 6.89 -24.98
CA SER A 80 -6.78 8.21 -25.13
C SER A 80 -6.20 9.02 -26.30
N GLY A 81 -4.90 8.87 -26.58
CA GLY A 81 -4.24 9.56 -27.69
C GLY A 81 -4.74 9.10 -29.07
N LYS A 82 -5.16 7.84 -29.18
CA LYS A 82 -5.81 7.33 -30.42
C LYS A 82 -7.20 7.94 -30.60
N THR A 83 -7.98 8.06 -29.53
CA THR A 83 -9.35 8.57 -29.58
C THR A 83 -9.40 10.04 -30.01
N ILE A 84 -8.51 10.90 -29.50
CA ILE A 84 -8.51 12.33 -29.88
C ILE A 84 -8.17 12.53 -31.37
N GLY A 85 -7.29 11.68 -31.94
CA GLY A 85 -6.96 11.72 -33.37
C GLY A 85 -8.10 11.23 -34.28
N GLU A 86 -8.97 10.37 -33.77
CA GLU A 86 -10.14 9.84 -34.49
C GLU A 86 -11.42 10.67 -34.24
N GLU A 87 -11.59 11.26 -33.06
CA GLU A 87 -12.72 12.14 -32.72
C GLU A 87 -12.71 13.45 -33.52
N MET A 88 -11.53 14.03 -33.79
CA MET A 88 -11.43 15.18 -34.71
C MET A 88 -11.85 14.85 -36.15
N ALA A 89 -12.01 13.57 -36.50
CA ALA A 89 -12.54 13.13 -37.80
C ALA A 89 -14.05 12.78 -37.77
N VAL A 90 -14.69 12.73 -36.59
CA VAL A 90 -16.09 12.27 -36.42
C VAL A 90 -16.90 13.25 -35.58
N ASP A 91 -16.65 14.54 -35.71
CA ASP A 91 -17.25 15.57 -34.85
C ASP A 91 -18.61 16.10 -35.37
N ASN A 92 -19.56 15.20 -35.67
CA ASN A 92 -20.92 15.62 -36.04
C ASN A 92 -22.09 14.68 -35.67
N ALA A 93 -21.89 13.59 -34.89
CA ALA A 93 -22.99 12.62 -34.72
C ALA A 93 -23.33 12.07 -33.34
N ARG A 94 -22.52 12.19 -32.28
CA ARG A 94 -22.86 11.51 -31.00
C ARG A 94 -22.41 12.26 -29.75
N ALA A 95 -23.30 13.10 -29.23
CA ALA A 95 -23.14 13.79 -27.95
C ALA A 95 -23.72 13.03 -26.73
N ASN A 96 -24.17 11.77 -26.88
CA ASN A 96 -25.02 11.13 -25.84
C ASN A 96 -24.61 9.72 -25.38
N GLU A 97 -23.42 9.23 -25.71
CA GLU A 97 -22.91 7.96 -25.12
C GLU A 97 -21.59 8.24 -24.39
N GLU A 98 -21.68 8.72 -23.14
CA GLU A 98 -20.56 8.69 -22.19
C GLU A 98 -20.23 7.21 -21.90
N SER A 99 -19.35 6.61 -22.69
CA SER A 99 -18.80 5.29 -22.37
C SER A 99 -17.96 5.41 -21.11
N SER A 100 -18.41 4.76 -20.02
CA SER A 100 -17.64 4.68 -18.78
C SER A 100 -16.21 4.20 -19.08
N PRO A 101 -15.16 4.90 -18.60
CA PRO A 101 -13.78 4.57 -18.93
C PRO A 101 -13.44 3.16 -18.45
N GLU A 102 -12.83 2.37 -19.34
CA GLU A 102 -12.41 1.00 -19.02
C GLU A 102 -11.46 1.02 -17.79
N PRO A 103 -11.69 0.18 -16.78
CA PRO A 103 -10.87 0.16 -15.56
C PRO A 103 -9.39 -0.15 -15.89
N LEU A 104 -8.43 0.51 -15.22
CA LEU A 104 -6.98 0.22 -15.41
C LEU A 104 -6.78 -1.26 -15.10
N GLN A 105 -6.21 -2.02 -16.02
CA GLN A 105 -5.73 -3.36 -15.71
C GLN A 105 -4.30 -3.23 -15.18
N LEU A 106 -4.12 -3.42 -13.88
CA LEU A 106 -2.82 -3.37 -13.22
C LEU A 106 -2.11 -4.72 -13.39
N HIS A 107 -1.54 -4.92 -14.59
CA HIS A 107 -0.70 -6.08 -14.88
C HIS A 107 0.69 -5.87 -14.30
N ILE A 108 1.10 -6.68 -13.32
CA ILE A 108 2.50 -6.77 -12.90
C ILE A 108 3.20 -7.72 -13.85
N ASP A 109 4.31 -7.26 -14.45
CA ASP A 109 5.11 -8.08 -15.35
C ASP A 109 5.83 -9.20 -14.56
N PRO A 110 5.58 -10.48 -14.86
CA PRO A 110 6.24 -11.60 -14.18
C PRO A 110 7.73 -11.71 -14.51
N THR A 111 8.24 -11.00 -15.53
CA THR A 111 9.67 -10.95 -15.89
C THR A 111 10.48 -9.99 -15.01
N TYR A 112 9.91 -9.57 -13.88
CA TYR A 112 10.51 -8.66 -12.93
C TYR A 112 11.94 -9.07 -12.54
N THR A 113 12.89 -8.21 -12.88
CA THR A 113 14.27 -8.35 -12.44
C THR A 113 14.34 -8.05 -10.95
N ASP A 114 14.87 -8.98 -10.15
CA ASP A 114 15.08 -8.77 -8.72
C ASP A 114 15.95 -7.52 -8.51
N ILE A 115 15.35 -6.45 -7.96
CA ILE A 115 16.03 -5.18 -7.69
C ILE A 115 17.31 -5.35 -6.88
N ASN A 116 17.41 -6.38 -6.04
CA ASN A 116 18.57 -6.60 -5.20
C ASN A 116 19.81 -7.05 -6.00
N THR A 117 19.60 -7.51 -7.24
CA THR A 117 20.66 -7.84 -8.20
C THR A 117 21.19 -6.62 -8.94
N LEU A 118 20.43 -5.52 -8.99
CA LEU A 118 20.78 -4.32 -9.73
C LEU A 118 21.96 -3.58 -9.08
N LYS A 119 22.79 -2.97 -9.93
CA LYS A 119 23.90 -2.13 -9.48
C LYS A 119 23.39 -0.76 -9.00
N ASP A 120 22.48 -0.18 -9.76
CA ASP A 120 21.89 1.14 -9.56
C ASP A 120 20.36 0.99 -9.46
N TYR A 121 19.70 1.81 -8.65
CA TYR A 121 18.24 1.73 -8.52
C TYR A 121 17.59 2.44 -9.71
N PRO A 122 16.77 1.75 -10.51
CA PRO A 122 16.13 2.36 -11.67
C PRO A 122 15.00 3.28 -11.19
N ASN A 123 15.18 4.60 -11.34
CA ASN A 123 14.10 5.55 -11.11
C ASN A 123 13.13 5.49 -12.30
N PRO A 124 11.91 4.94 -12.13
CA PRO A 124 11.00 4.74 -13.25
C PRO A 124 10.34 6.04 -13.74
N PHE A 125 10.60 7.16 -13.06
CA PHE A 125 10.17 8.50 -13.45
C PHE A 125 11.24 9.30 -14.20
N ALA A 126 12.46 8.76 -14.38
CA ALA A 126 13.55 9.49 -15.03
C ALA A 126 13.29 9.77 -16.52
N ASP A 127 12.46 8.95 -17.17
CA ASP A 127 12.05 9.12 -18.57
C ASP A 127 10.74 9.92 -18.67
N ASP A 128 10.17 10.03 -19.88
CA ASP A 128 8.86 10.65 -20.14
C ASP A 128 7.70 10.04 -19.33
N ASN A 129 7.91 8.87 -18.71
CA ASN A 129 6.98 8.25 -17.78
C ASN A 129 6.63 9.16 -16.58
N GLY A 130 7.49 10.15 -16.28
CA GLY A 130 7.27 11.15 -15.25
C GLY A 130 6.01 12.01 -15.42
N ARG A 131 5.64 12.27 -16.68
CA ARG A 131 4.52 13.12 -17.07
C ARG A 131 3.23 12.33 -17.34
N LEU A 132 3.24 11.03 -17.06
CA LEU A 132 2.03 10.23 -17.11
C LEU A 132 1.02 10.77 -16.10
N PHE A 133 -0.12 11.20 -16.61
CA PHE A 133 -1.20 11.74 -15.82
C PHE A 133 -2.51 11.38 -16.49
N ARG A 134 -3.48 11.00 -15.67
CA ARG A 134 -4.88 10.98 -16.08
C ARG A 134 -5.66 11.95 -15.18
N PRO A 135 -6.29 12.99 -15.77
CA PRO A 135 -7.16 13.85 -15.01
C PRO A 135 -8.29 13.05 -14.38
N ASN A 136 -8.67 13.44 -13.16
CA ASN A 136 -9.84 12.94 -12.44
C ASN A 136 -9.82 11.45 -12.04
N ASN A 137 -8.65 10.82 -12.00
CA ASN A 137 -8.51 9.44 -11.53
C ASN A 137 -7.84 9.37 -10.15
N ALA A 138 -8.21 8.33 -9.39
CA ALA A 138 -7.59 8.01 -8.12
C ALA A 138 -7.12 6.54 -8.10
N LEU A 139 -5.98 6.31 -7.47
CA LEU A 139 -5.44 5.00 -7.17
C LEU A 139 -5.34 4.86 -5.65
N VAL A 140 -5.92 3.79 -5.13
CA VAL A 140 -5.99 3.46 -3.71
C VAL A 140 -5.08 2.27 -3.45
N ILE A 141 -3.94 2.52 -2.80
CA ILE A 141 -3.04 1.52 -2.28
C ILE A 141 -3.55 1.06 -0.92
N THR A 142 -3.87 -0.22 -0.83
CA THR A 142 -4.55 -0.79 0.34
C THR A 142 -3.96 -2.14 0.74
N GLY A 143 -4.45 -2.70 1.85
CA GLY A 143 -3.96 -3.93 2.45
C GLY A 143 -3.80 -3.81 3.96
N VAL A 144 -3.19 -4.82 4.57
CA VAL A 144 -3.06 -4.95 6.03
C VAL A 144 -2.40 -3.72 6.68
N PRO A 145 -2.82 -3.29 7.88
CA PRO A 145 -2.09 -2.28 8.64
C PRO A 145 -0.62 -2.66 8.86
N GLY A 146 0.28 -1.70 8.67
CA GLY A 146 1.71 -1.90 8.92
C GLY A 146 2.50 -2.62 7.82
N ILE A 147 1.94 -2.84 6.63
CA ILE A 147 2.68 -3.42 5.47
C ILE A 147 3.56 -2.39 4.73
N GLY A 148 3.50 -1.12 5.14
CA GLY A 148 4.34 -0.05 4.59
C GLY A 148 3.75 0.69 3.40
N LYS A 149 2.42 0.88 3.34
CA LYS A 149 1.76 1.71 2.31
C LYS A 149 2.22 3.17 2.35
N SER A 150 2.33 3.76 3.54
CA SER A 150 2.88 5.12 3.75
C SER A 150 4.34 5.23 3.26
N ARG A 151 5.13 4.17 3.47
CA ARG A 151 6.51 4.05 2.98
C ARG A 151 6.58 3.93 1.45
N PHE A 152 5.59 3.29 0.84
CA PHE A 152 5.46 3.24 -0.61
C PHE A 152 5.14 4.62 -1.23
N LEU A 153 4.17 5.37 -0.68
CA LEU A 153 3.91 6.75 -1.15
C LEU A 153 5.16 7.62 -1.03
N SER A 154 5.87 7.46 0.07
CA SER A 154 7.11 8.15 0.33
C SER A 154 8.20 7.84 -0.69
N LEU A 155 8.34 6.58 -1.11
CA LEU A 155 9.21 6.19 -2.21
C LEU A 155 8.81 6.88 -3.52
N ILE A 156 7.51 6.88 -3.85
CA ILE A 156 7.00 7.59 -5.03
C ILE A 156 7.39 9.07 -4.97
N PHE A 157 7.19 9.71 -3.82
CA PHE A 157 7.53 11.12 -3.61
C PHE A 157 9.03 11.37 -3.90
N HIS A 158 9.92 10.55 -3.33
CA HIS A 158 11.38 10.70 -3.51
C HIS A 158 11.79 10.51 -4.97
N LEU A 159 11.30 9.44 -5.62
CA LEU A 159 11.64 9.15 -7.00
C LEU A 159 11.13 10.23 -7.95
N ARG A 160 9.96 10.81 -7.68
CA ARG A 160 9.43 11.95 -8.46
C ARG A 160 10.22 13.23 -8.24
N ILE A 161 10.65 13.53 -7.01
CA ILE A 161 11.55 14.66 -6.72
C ILE A 161 12.86 14.52 -7.49
N LEU A 162 13.46 13.32 -7.47
CA LEU A 162 14.70 13.03 -8.21
C LEU A 162 14.54 13.21 -9.72
N ALA A 163 13.34 13.00 -10.25
CA ALA A 163 12.99 13.27 -11.65
C ALA A 163 12.53 14.72 -11.90
N ASN A 164 12.63 15.60 -10.89
CA ASN A 164 12.15 16.98 -10.90
C ASN A 164 10.66 17.13 -11.30
N LEU A 165 9.81 16.22 -10.82
CA LEU A 165 8.39 16.20 -11.17
C LEU A 165 7.51 16.80 -10.08
N PRO A 166 6.50 17.60 -10.46
CA PRO A 166 5.60 18.24 -9.52
C PRO A 166 4.82 17.19 -8.74
N THR A 167 4.87 17.28 -7.41
CA THR A 167 4.25 16.31 -6.51
C THR A 167 3.79 16.99 -5.23
N LEU A 168 2.56 16.71 -4.81
CA LEU A 168 1.99 17.13 -3.54
C LEU A 168 1.86 15.89 -2.63
N PHE A 169 2.37 15.97 -1.42
CA PHE A 169 2.37 14.90 -0.42
C PHE A 169 1.64 15.37 0.84
N MET A 170 0.57 14.65 1.22
CA MET A 170 -0.24 14.91 2.40
C MET A 170 -0.20 13.72 3.34
N HIS A 171 0.43 13.91 4.50
CA HIS A 171 0.42 12.93 5.59
C HIS A 171 -0.53 13.35 6.74
N GLU A 172 -0.92 14.63 6.78
CA GLU A 172 -1.77 15.22 7.80
C GLU A 172 -2.94 15.99 7.17
N PRO A 173 -4.09 16.14 7.86
CA PRO A 173 -5.29 16.74 7.26
C PRO A 173 -5.14 18.23 6.86
N GLN A 174 -4.25 18.96 7.52
CA GLN A 174 -4.09 20.41 7.39
C GLN A 174 -2.71 20.84 6.93
N SER A 175 -1.84 19.89 6.56
CA SER A 175 -0.51 20.19 6.06
C SER A 175 -0.20 19.37 4.81
N ALA A 176 0.32 20.03 3.79
CA ALA A 176 0.79 19.40 2.57
C ALA A 176 2.20 19.89 2.25
N LEU A 177 3.09 18.97 1.94
CA LEU A 177 4.37 19.29 1.33
C LEU A 177 4.18 19.26 -0.19
N PHE A 178 4.58 20.31 -0.90
CA PHE A 178 4.63 20.27 -2.35
C PHE A 178 6.07 20.46 -2.83
N TYR A 179 6.38 19.80 -3.94
CA TYR A 179 7.63 19.95 -4.66
C TYR A 179 7.34 20.34 -6.11
N ARG A 180 8.06 21.34 -6.61
CA ARG A 180 7.98 21.81 -7.99
C ARG A 180 9.26 22.56 -8.36
N ASP A 181 9.78 22.36 -9.57
CA ASP A 181 10.88 23.16 -10.13
C ASP A 181 12.12 23.29 -9.20
N GLY A 182 12.55 22.18 -8.59
CA GLY A 182 13.72 22.16 -7.69
C GLY A 182 13.47 22.70 -6.28
N GLN A 183 12.21 22.93 -5.94
CA GLN A 183 11.82 23.69 -4.76
C GLN A 183 10.75 22.98 -3.94
N PHE A 184 10.92 23.02 -2.62
CA PHE A 184 9.92 22.58 -1.65
C PHE A 184 9.14 23.77 -1.12
N GLY A 185 7.85 23.57 -0.88
CA GLY A 185 7.10 24.45 -0.01
C GLY A 185 6.06 23.69 0.81
N VAL A 186 5.58 24.35 1.86
CA VAL A 186 4.59 23.79 2.77
C VAL A 186 3.31 24.59 2.63
N VAL A 187 2.19 23.88 2.53
CA VAL A 187 0.86 24.48 2.60
C VAL A 187 0.23 24.08 3.93
N ASN A 188 -0.07 25.08 4.74
CA ASN A 188 -0.80 24.91 6.01
C ASN A 188 -2.23 25.44 5.87
N GLY A 189 -3.19 24.72 6.47
CA GLY A 189 -4.61 25.06 6.47
C GLY A 189 -5.40 24.44 5.32
N HIS A 190 -6.59 25.00 5.06
CA HIS A 190 -7.52 24.44 4.08
C HIS A 190 -7.11 24.74 2.64
N LEU A 191 -6.74 23.70 1.88
CA LEU A 191 -6.52 23.78 0.43
C LEU A 191 -7.79 24.22 -0.30
N THR A 192 -7.70 25.18 -1.23
CA THR A 192 -8.79 25.52 -2.16
C THR A 192 -8.43 25.08 -3.58
N PRO A 193 -9.40 24.68 -4.42
CA PRO A 193 -9.13 24.29 -5.81
C PRO A 193 -8.40 25.38 -6.60
N THR A 194 -8.79 26.65 -6.41
CA THR A 194 -8.13 27.78 -7.06
C THR A 194 -6.66 27.90 -6.66
N ALA A 195 -6.34 27.78 -5.37
CA ALA A 195 -4.94 27.85 -4.93
C ALA A 195 -4.13 26.67 -5.49
N LEU A 196 -4.71 25.47 -5.55
CA LEU A 196 -4.09 24.31 -6.16
C LEU A 196 -3.77 24.54 -7.65
N HIS A 197 -4.75 24.99 -8.45
CA HIS A 197 -4.55 25.23 -9.88
C HIS A 197 -3.61 26.40 -10.20
N THR A 198 -3.56 27.43 -9.35
CA THR A 198 -2.63 28.55 -9.55
C THR A 198 -1.18 28.15 -9.29
N ASN A 199 -0.94 27.22 -8.36
CA ASN A 199 0.42 26.91 -7.89
C ASN A 199 0.96 25.57 -8.39
N LEU A 200 0.09 24.65 -8.82
CA LEU A 200 0.45 23.30 -9.24
C LEU A 200 0.09 23.09 -10.71
N SER A 201 0.97 22.41 -11.43
CA SER A 201 0.74 22.06 -12.83
C SER A 201 -0.22 20.87 -12.95
N PRO A 202 -0.93 20.71 -14.09
CA PRO A 202 -1.88 19.61 -14.28
C PRO A 202 -1.30 18.20 -14.13
N ASP A 203 0.01 18.03 -14.36
CA ASP A 203 0.74 16.76 -14.21
C ASP A 203 1.19 16.47 -12.76
N THR A 204 0.75 17.27 -11.80
CA THR A 204 1.03 17.06 -10.37
C THR A 204 0.34 15.79 -9.88
N TRP A 205 1.12 14.92 -9.24
CA TRP A 205 0.57 13.79 -8.48
C TRP A 205 0.28 14.21 -7.04
N CYS A 206 -0.90 13.84 -6.54
CA CYS A 206 -1.30 14.06 -5.15
C CYS A 206 -1.22 12.76 -4.36
N LEU A 207 -0.19 12.63 -3.54
CA LEU A 207 0.07 11.48 -2.69
C LEU A 207 -0.57 11.72 -1.32
N VAL A 208 -1.55 10.91 -0.94
CA VAL A 208 -2.37 11.11 0.26
C VAL A 208 -2.25 9.90 1.18
N ASP A 209 -1.63 10.05 2.34
CA ASP A 209 -1.49 8.98 3.33
C ASP A 209 -2.66 9.00 4.32
N SER A 210 -3.73 8.29 3.99
CA SER A 210 -4.90 8.20 4.85
C SER A 210 -4.70 7.22 6.00
N ASN A 211 -4.52 7.78 7.20
CA ASN A 211 -4.26 7.07 8.45
C ASN A 211 -5.42 7.24 9.45
N ASN A 212 -5.21 6.92 10.73
CA ASN A 212 -6.26 7.04 11.76
C ASN A 212 -6.73 8.49 11.97
N ASP A 213 -5.79 9.44 11.88
CA ASP A 213 -6.02 10.87 12.13
C ASP A 213 -6.43 11.61 10.85
N PHE A 214 -6.09 11.04 9.68
CA PHE A 214 -6.40 11.56 8.37
C PHE A 214 -7.17 10.53 7.54
N GLN A 215 -8.47 10.45 7.77
CA GLN A 215 -9.23 9.29 7.30
C GLN A 215 -9.47 9.26 5.79
N SER A 216 -9.56 10.40 5.10
CA SER A 216 -10.02 10.43 3.70
C SER A 216 -9.36 11.54 2.87
N VAL A 217 -9.42 11.41 1.54
CA VAL A 217 -8.89 12.43 0.62
C VAL A 217 -9.70 13.72 0.74
N PRO A 218 -9.06 14.89 0.93
CA PRO A 218 -9.75 16.17 0.98
C PRO A 218 -10.55 16.44 -0.28
N ARG A 219 -11.81 16.88 -0.11
CA ARG A 219 -12.70 17.24 -1.23
C ARG A 219 -12.07 18.23 -2.21
N THR A 220 -11.20 19.10 -1.73
CA THR A 220 -10.52 20.11 -2.56
C THR A 220 -9.49 19.49 -3.49
N LEU A 221 -8.80 18.42 -3.10
CA LEU A 221 -7.96 17.62 -4.00
C LEU A 221 -8.81 16.88 -5.04
N ILE A 222 -9.94 16.30 -4.64
CA ILE A 222 -10.85 15.61 -5.57
C ILE A 222 -11.33 16.55 -6.66
N LEU A 223 -11.76 17.76 -6.27
CA LEU A 223 -12.25 18.78 -7.20
C LEU A 223 -11.16 19.39 -8.09
N SER A 224 -9.88 19.25 -7.72
CA SER A 224 -8.76 19.75 -8.55
C SER A 224 -8.52 18.89 -9.80
N GLY A 225 -9.02 17.66 -9.84
CA GLY A 225 -8.82 16.75 -10.97
C GLY A 225 -7.38 16.27 -11.15
N PHE A 226 -6.48 16.52 -10.20
CA PHE A 226 -5.15 15.92 -10.19
C PHE A 226 -5.22 14.39 -10.00
N PHE A 227 -4.17 13.70 -10.42
CA PHE A 227 -4.06 12.27 -10.19
C PHE A 227 -3.74 11.99 -8.72
N ILE A 228 -4.64 11.29 -8.03
CA ILE A 228 -4.51 11.02 -6.59
C ILE A 228 -3.99 9.59 -6.39
N VAL A 229 -2.93 9.43 -5.59
CA VAL A 229 -2.50 8.14 -5.06
C VAL A 229 -2.71 8.16 -3.56
N GLN A 230 -3.73 7.46 -3.08
CA GLN A 230 -4.05 7.32 -1.67
C GLN A 230 -3.41 6.04 -1.12
N ALA A 231 -2.79 6.11 0.05
CA ALA A 231 -2.54 4.93 0.88
C ALA A 231 -3.60 4.88 1.98
N ALA A 232 -4.29 3.75 2.13
CA ALA A 232 -5.36 3.63 3.12
C ALA A 232 -5.43 2.22 3.69
N SER A 233 -5.92 2.10 4.92
CA SER A 233 -6.34 0.80 5.46
C SER A 233 -7.78 0.47 5.00
N PRO A 234 -8.19 -0.82 4.95
CA PRO A 234 -9.52 -1.27 4.53
C PRO A 234 -10.68 -0.79 5.43
N ARG A 235 -10.96 0.52 5.44
CA ARG A 235 -12.00 1.12 6.25
C ARG A 235 -12.97 1.90 5.39
N LYS A 236 -14.25 1.82 5.72
CA LYS A 236 -15.34 2.48 4.99
C LYS A 236 -15.07 3.96 4.77
N ASP A 237 -14.66 4.64 5.84
CA ASP A 237 -14.47 6.09 5.82
C ASP A 237 -13.30 6.52 4.93
N ALA A 238 -12.36 5.62 4.67
CA ALA A 238 -11.24 5.90 3.79
C ALA A 238 -11.63 6.02 2.32
N PHE A 239 -12.71 5.36 1.89
CA PHE A 239 -13.15 5.27 0.49
C PHE A 239 -14.45 6.04 0.22
N ASN A 240 -15.07 6.62 1.25
CA ASN A 240 -16.32 7.40 1.10
C ASN A 240 -16.24 8.56 0.08
N TYR A 241 -15.03 8.98 -0.28
CA TYR A 241 -14.82 10.07 -1.22
C TYR A 241 -14.97 9.67 -2.68
N GLU A 242 -14.99 8.37 -2.99
CA GLU A 242 -15.03 7.85 -4.36
C GLU A 242 -16.28 8.29 -5.11
N LYS A 243 -17.41 8.41 -4.40
CA LYS A 243 -18.67 8.95 -4.94
C LYS A 243 -18.60 10.41 -5.42
N TYR A 244 -17.50 11.10 -5.13
CA TYR A 244 -17.25 12.48 -5.56
C TYR A 244 -16.20 12.57 -6.66
N LEU A 245 -15.55 11.47 -7.04
CA LEU A 245 -14.66 11.45 -8.19
C LEU A 245 -15.49 11.55 -9.47
N ARG A 246 -14.98 12.32 -10.43
CA ARG A 246 -15.55 12.33 -11.80
C ARG A 246 -15.17 11.07 -12.58
N GLY A 247 -14.06 10.43 -12.23
CA GLY A 247 -13.62 9.13 -12.73
C GLY A 247 -13.84 8.02 -11.71
N SER A 248 -13.21 6.87 -11.95
CA SER A 248 -13.19 5.76 -10.99
C SER A 248 -11.98 5.82 -10.08
N ALA A 249 -12.18 5.50 -8.80
CA ALA A 249 -11.10 5.05 -7.95
C ALA A 249 -10.77 3.61 -8.30
N GLN A 250 -9.50 3.26 -8.13
CA GLN A 250 -9.03 1.92 -8.39
C GLN A 250 -8.24 1.41 -7.23
N PHE A 251 -8.42 0.14 -6.94
CA PHE A 251 -7.78 -0.48 -5.79
C PHE A 251 -6.56 -1.25 -6.24
N CYS A 252 -5.53 -1.16 -5.41
CA CYS A 252 -4.29 -1.88 -5.59
C CYS A 252 -3.89 -2.46 -4.24
N VAL A 253 -4.08 -3.77 -4.08
CA VAL A 253 -3.80 -4.46 -2.83
C VAL A 253 -2.33 -4.83 -2.77
N MET A 254 -1.62 -4.23 -1.81
CA MET A 254 -0.20 -4.48 -1.60
C MET A 254 0.03 -5.77 -0.82
N ALA A 255 1.02 -6.56 -1.24
CA ALA A 255 1.38 -7.80 -0.56
C ALA A 255 1.96 -7.52 0.86
N PRO A 256 1.62 -8.36 1.85
CA PRO A 256 2.26 -8.32 3.17
C PRO A 256 3.77 -8.57 3.08
N TRP A 257 4.48 -8.26 4.16
CA TRP A 257 5.91 -8.57 4.25
C TRP A 257 6.12 -10.07 4.34
N SER A 258 7.04 -10.60 3.55
CA SER A 258 7.55 -11.95 3.75
C SER A 258 8.37 -12.04 5.04
N ALA A 259 8.53 -13.26 5.56
CA ALA A 259 9.37 -13.50 6.72
C ALA A 259 10.82 -13.01 6.52
N GLU A 260 11.37 -13.18 5.31
CA GLU A 260 12.72 -12.75 4.98
C GLU A 260 12.85 -11.23 4.88
N GLU A 261 11.84 -10.53 4.33
CA GLU A 261 11.81 -9.07 4.38
C GLU A 261 11.79 -8.57 5.84
N LEU A 262 11.06 -9.22 6.74
CA LEU A 262 11.04 -8.84 8.16
C LEU A 262 12.42 -9.05 8.83
N VAL A 263 13.09 -10.15 8.50
CA VAL A 263 14.46 -10.43 8.98
C VAL A 263 15.43 -9.36 8.49
N ASP A 264 15.34 -8.97 7.23
CA ASP A 264 16.16 -7.91 6.62
C ASP A 264 15.82 -6.53 7.24
N GLY A 265 14.54 -6.30 7.53
CA GLY A 265 13.99 -5.21 8.33
C GLY A 265 14.72 -4.94 9.64
N VAL A 266 14.80 -5.97 10.49
CA VAL A 266 15.42 -5.88 11.82
C VAL A 266 16.88 -5.43 11.75
N LYS A 267 17.61 -5.79 10.69
CA LYS A 267 19.02 -5.42 10.55
C LYS A 267 19.21 -3.93 10.22
N LEU A 268 18.18 -3.27 9.71
CA LEU A 268 18.22 -1.87 9.29
C LEU A 268 17.58 -0.91 10.29
N VAL A 269 16.67 -1.40 11.13
CA VAL A 269 16.23 -0.63 12.30
C VAL A 269 17.45 -0.41 13.18
N GLU A 270 17.83 0.86 13.39
CA GLU A 270 18.92 1.20 14.28
C GLU A 270 18.72 0.51 15.62
N ARG A 271 19.78 -0.13 16.14
CA ARG A 271 19.77 -0.84 17.42
C ARG A 271 19.68 0.16 18.58
N GLY A 272 18.55 0.85 18.68
CA GLY A 272 18.10 1.36 19.96
C GLY A 272 18.05 0.21 20.97
N ARG A 273 18.22 0.52 22.26
CA ARG A 273 18.24 -0.50 23.33
C ARG A 273 17.03 -1.44 23.29
N GLU A 274 15.89 -0.93 22.84
CA GLU A 274 14.62 -1.67 22.72
C GLU A 274 14.63 -2.76 21.65
N ASN A 275 15.47 -2.66 20.62
CA ASN A 275 15.48 -3.60 19.49
C ASN A 275 16.56 -4.69 19.60
N GLN A 276 17.30 -4.75 20.71
CA GLN A 276 18.35 -5.76 20.92
C GLN A 276 17.81 -7.20 20.97
N HIS A 277 16.53 -7.37 21.27
CA HIS A 277 15.88 -8.67 21.39
C HIS A 277 15.23 -9.18 20.10
N LEU A 278 15.20 -8.38 19.03
CA LEU A 278 14.64 -8.81 17.76
C LEU A 278 15.66 -9.68 17.03
N THR A 279 15.42 -11.00 17.02
CA THR A 279 16.24 -11.96 16.27
C THR A 279 15.57 -12.34 14.96
N ALA A 280 16.36 -12.84 13.99
CA ALA A 280 15.81 -13.36 12.74
C ALA A 280 14.78 -14.49 12.99
N GLU A 281 15.07 -15.36 13.96
CA GLU A 281 14.19 -16.45 14.35
C GLU A 281 12.89 -15.96 14.97
N ALA A 282 12.94 -14.91 15.81
CA ALA A 282 11.76 -14.25 16.33
C ALA A 282 10.88 -13.66 15.21
N MET A 283 11.48 -13.05 14.18
CA MET A 283 10.72 -12.52 13.03
C MET A 283 10.02 -13.62 12.23
N ARG A 284 10.71 -14.72 11.96
CA ARG A 284 10.11 -15.87 11.25
C ARG A 284 8.99 -16.51 12.07
N ALA A 285 9.20 -16.69 13.37
CA ALA A 285 8.18 -17.20 14.28
C ALA A 285 6.97 -16.26 14.35
N PHE A 286 7.19 -14.94 14.45
CA PHE A 286 6.14 -13.94 14.43
C PHE A 286 5.34 -14.01 13.13
N HIS A 287 6.02 -14.02 11.98
CA HIS A 287 5.38 -14.11 10.67
C HIS A 287 4.55 -15.38 10.53
N ALA A 288 5.08 -16.54 10.92
CA ALA A 288 4.36 -17.81 10.83
C ALA A 288 3.08 -17.82 11.69
N ARG A 289 3.07 -17.07 12.80
CA ARG A 289 1.97 -17.04 13.77
C ARG A 289 0.94 -15.93 13.52
N PHE A 290 1.37 -14.77 13.03
CA PHE A 290 0.54 -13.56 12.91
C PHE A 290 0.52 -12.95 11.50
N GLY A 291 1.37 -13.43 10.59
CA GLY A 291 1.52 -12.94 9.22
C GLY A 291 2.45 -11.73 9.04
N GLY A 292 2.37 -11.14 7.85
CA GLY A 292 3.35 -10.17 7.33
C GLY A 292 3.15 -8.69 7.69
N SER A 293 2.75 -8.37 8.93
CA SER A 293 2.65 -6.97 9.38
C SER A 293 3.96 -6.50 10.02
N ALA A 294 4.76 -5.70 9.29
CA ALA A 294 6.06 -5.24 9.78
C ALA A 294 5.96 -4.38 11.03
N TRP A 295 4.95 -3.51 11.12
CA TRP A 295 4.71 -2.70 12.32
C TRP A 295 4.51 -3.56 13.57
N HIS A 296 3.66 -4.60 13.48
CA HIS A 296 3.45 -5.50 14.60
C HIS A 296 4.69 -6.37 14.88
N ALA A 297 5.36 -6.87 13.83
CA ALA A 297 6.54 -7.71 13.99
C ALA A 297 7.68 -6.99 14.69
N PHE A 298 8.00 -5.74 14.30
CA PHE A 298 9.07 -4.98 14.96
C PHE A 298 8.69 -4.55 16.37
N ARG A 299 7.40 -4.26 16.61
CA ARG A 299 6.93 -3.85 17.94
C ARG A 299 6.82 -5.00 18.94
N TYR A 300 6.38 -6.17 18.49
CA TYR A 300 6.00 -7.29 19.37
C TYR A 300 6.77 -8.58 19.09
N GLY A 301 7.76 -8.58 18.19
CA GLY A 301 8.50 -9.79 17.83
C GLY A 301 9.21 -10.44 19.02
N HIS A 302 9.60 -9.65 20.02
CA HIS A 302 10.20 -10.12 21.27
C HIS A 302 9.16 -10.59 22.31
N ASP A 303 7.91 -10.11 22.23
CA ASP A 303 6.80 -10.45 23.13
C ASP A 303 5.59 -10.98 22.33
N GLN A 304 5.79 -12.14 21.70
CA GLN A 304 4.75 -12.79 20.92
C GLN A 304 3.60 -13.29 21.79
N VAL A 305 3.88 -13.62 23.06
CA VAL A 305 2.87 -14.11 24.00
C VAL A 305 1.93 -12.97 24.40
N GLY A 306 2.47 -11.82 24.78
CA GLY A 306 1.67 -10.63 25.10
C GLY A 306 0.87 -10.15 23.88
N PHE A 307 1.46 -10.16 22.69
CA PHE A 307 0.71 -9.83 21.47
C PHE A 307 -0.40 -10.85 21.19
N TYR A 308 -0.14 -12.15 21.34
CA TYR A 308 -1.19 -13.17 21.20
C TYR A 308 -2.33 -12.96 22.20
N GLN A 309 -2.01 -12.64 23.46
CA GLN A 309 -3.02 -12.33 24.48
C GLN A 309 -3.83 -11.08 24.11
N LYS A 310 -3.17 -10.04 23.58
CA LYS A 310 -3.83 -8.83 23.09
C LYS A 310 -4.81 -9.15 21.96
N VAL A 311 -4.38 -9.87 20.93
CA VAL A 311 -5.25 -10.30 19.82
C VAL A 311 -6.40 -11.14 20.36
N ARG A 312 -6.11 -12.11 21.24
CA ARG A 312 -7.13 -12.96 21.88
C ARG A 312 -8.13 -12.14 22.71
N ALA A 313 -7.69 -11.11 23.44
CA ALA A 313 -8.57 -10.22 24.19
C ALA A 313 -9.44 -9.38 23.25
N SER A 314 -8.87 -8.87 22.15
CA SER A 314 -9.64 -8.16 21.13
C SER A 314 -10.66 -9.05 20.40
N THR A 315 -10.45 -10.37 20.38
CA THR A 315 -11.44 -11.33 19.88
C THR A 315 -12.54 -11.69 20.89
N PHE A 316 -12.50 -11.13 22.11
CA PHE A 316 -13.50 -11.44 23.13
C PHE A 316 -14.86 -10.85 22.73
N GLY A 317 -15.80 -11.73 22.41
CA GLY A 317 -17.12 -11.35 21.88
C GLY A 317 -17.32 -11.65 20.39
N LEU A 318 -16.30 -12.08 19.67
CA LEU A 318 -16.46 -12.62 18.31
C LEU A 318 -17.18 -13.95 18.36
N ASP A 319 -18.44 -13.92 17.97
CA ASP A 319 -19.27 -15.09 17.70
C ASP A 319 -19.32 -15.40 16.20
N ILE A 320 -19.94 -16.52 15.87
CA ILE A 320 -20.18 -16.96 14.50
C ILE A 320 -20.92 -15.88 13.69
N GLN A 321 -21.89 -15.17 14.28
CA GLN A 321 -22.66 -14.15 13.56
C GLN A 321 -21.80 -12.94 13.18
N GLN A 322 -20.86 -12.54 14.05
CA GLN A 322 -19.90 -11.48 13.77
C GLN A 322 -18.92 -11.91 12.68
N ILE A 323 -18.40 -13.15 12.73
CA ILE A 323 -17.54 -13.68 11.66
C ILE A 323 -18.30 -13.72 10.33
N THR A 324 -19.53 -14.22 10.32
CA THR A 324 -20.38 -14.20 9.12
C THR A 324 -20.56 -12.79 8.58
N ARG A 325 -20.84 -11.80 9.44
CA ARG A 325 -20.96 -10.39 9.01
C ARG A 325 -19.67 -9.84 8.41
N LEU A 326 -18.52 -10.16 9.00
CA LEU A 326 -17.22 -9.74 8.48
C LEU A 326 -16.94 -10.34 7.10
N LEU A 327 -17.27 -11.62 6.91
CA LEU A 327 -17.06 -12.32 5.64
C LEU A 327 -18.12 -11.97 4.57
N ALA A 328 -19.34 -11.60 5.00
CA ALA A 328 -20.45 -11.25 4.11
C ALA A 328 -20.40 -9.81 3.60
N SER A 329 -19.46 -8.98 4.08
CA SER A 329 -19.28 -7.62 3.58
C SER A 329 -19.05 -7.68 2.06
N PRO A 330 -19.90 -7.02 1.24
CA PRO A 330 -19.84 -7.16 -0.20
C PRO A 330 -18.46 -6.73 -0.72
N ILE A 331 -17.81 -7.64 -1.45
CA ILE A 331 -16.49 -7.46 -2.04
C ILE A 331 -16.48 -6.27 -3.01
N GLU A 332 -17.63 -6.02 -3.66
CA GLU A 332 -17.81 -4.93 -4.62
C GLU A 332 -17.58 -3.55 -3.97
N ASP A 333 -17.75 -3.43 -2.65
CA ASP A 333 -17.57 -2.20 -1.87
C ASP A 333 -16.31 -2.21 -0.98
N PHE A 334 -15.25 -2.95 -1.37
CA PHE A 334 -13.99 -3.13 -0.64
C PHE A 334 -14.17 -3.42 0.88
N PRO A 335 -13.91 -4.66 1.35
CA PRO A 335 -14.36 -5.12 2.65
C PRO A 335 -13.96 -4.14 3.76
N VAL A 336 -14.98 -3.62 4.43
CA VAL A 336 -14.79 -2.76 5.60
C VAL A 336 -14.46 -3.68 6.75
N VAL A 337 -13.21 -3.60 7.18
CA VAL A 337 -12.69 -4.44 8.26
C VAL A 337 -12.52 -3.52 9.47
N ASP A 338 -13.28 -3.75 10.53
CA ASP A 338 -13.11 -3.02 11.79
C ASP A 338 -11.72 -3.29 12.40
N ASP A 339 -11.28 -2.48 13.36
CA ASP A 339 -9.95 -2.59 13.98
C ASP A 339 -9.63 -3.99 14.52
N ILE A 340 -10.63 -4.68 15.08
CA ILE A 340 -10.50 -6.06 15.56
C ILE A 340 -10.33 -7.03 14.39
N ALA A 341 -11.10 -6.83 13.33
CA ALA A 341 -11.10 -7.69 12.17
C ALA A 341 -9.79 -7.58 11.38
N HIS A 342 -9.10 -6.42 11.42
CA HIS A 342 -7.78 -6.26 10.79
C HIS A 342 -6.67 -7.11 11.43
N MET A 343 -6.86 -7.54 12.68
CA MET A 343 -5.94 -8.46 13.34
C MET A 343 -6.20 -9.92 12.97
N LEU A 344 -7.44 -10.25 12.56
CA LEU A 344 -7.88 -11.63 12.29
C LEU A 344 -7.90 -11.97 10.82
N PHE A 345 -8.25 -11.00 9.99
CA PHE A 345 -8.39 -11.11 8.56
C PHE A 345 -7.54 -10.05 7.89
N SER A 346 -7.02 -10.42 6.74
CA SER A 346 -6.19 -9.60 5.89
C SER A 346 -6.77 -9.56 4.50
N VAL A 347 -6.76 -8.36 3.90
CA VAL A 347 -7.02 -8.18 2.48
C VAL A 347 -5.71 -8.46 1.77
N LEU A 348 -5.66 -9.56 1.02
CA LEU A 348 -4.50 -10.06 0.32
C LEU A 348 -4.76 -10.01 -1.18
N PRO A 349 -3.75 -9.72 -2.01
CA PRO A 349 -3.91 -9.87 -3.45
C PRO A 349 -4.18 -11.34 -3.80
N THR A 350 -5.03 -11.58 -4.80
CA THR A 350 -5.33 -12.94 -5.26
C THR A 350 -4.15 -13.53 -6.04
N ASN A 351 -3.49 -12.69 -6.84
CA ASN A 351 -2.25 -13.01 -7.54
C ASN A 351 -1.44 -11.71 -7.78
N ASP A 352 -0.25 -11.85 -8.35
CA ASP A 352 0.58 -10.71 -8.72
C ASP A 352 0.10 -10.08 -10.05
N ASP A 353 -0.51 -10.86 -10.94
CA ASP A 353 -0.95 -10.41 -12.28
C ASP A 353 -2.05 -9.34 -12.24
N ASP A 354 -2.94 -9.34 -11.24
CA ASP A 354 -3.98 -8.34 -11.08
C ASP A 354 -4.18 -7.97 -9.60
N ARG A 355 -3.49 -6.91 -9.17
CA ARG A 355 -3.55 -6.36 -7.80
C ARG A 355 -4.89 -5.71 -7.44
N ARG A 356 -5.84 -5.61 -8.37
CA ARG A 356 -7.21 -5.16 -8.07
C ARG A 356 -8.03 -6.29 -7.48
N LEU A 357 -7.69 -7.53 -7.85
CA LEU A 357 -8.34 -8.71 -7.31
C LEU A 357 -7.73 -9.04 -5.96
N PHE A 358 -8.61 -9.19 -4.98
CA PHE A 358 -8.21 -9.49 -3.63
C PHE A 358 -9.05 -10.62 -3.04
N ARG A 359 -8.52 -11.16 -1.96
CA ARG A 359 -9.19 -12.12 -1.09
C ARG A 359 -9.07 -11.68 0.35
N VAL A 360 -10.07 -12.03 1.13
CA VAL A 360 -10.05 -11.88 2.59
C VAL A 360 -9.70 -13.24 3.18
N ALA A 361 -8.57 -13.30 3.88
CA ALA A 361 -8.11 -14.53 4.51
C ALA A 361 -7.42 -14.24 5.85
N PRO A 362 -7.34 -15.21 6.77
CA PRO A 362 -6.48 -15.08 7.93
C PRO A 362 -5.03 -14.81 7.48
N PRO A 363 -4.28 -13.92 8.16
CA PRO A 363 -2.91 -13.58 7.75
C PRO A 363 -1.91 -14.73 7.93
N SER A 364 -2.28 -15.79 8.66
CA SER A 364 -1.47 -16.98 8.87
C SER A 364 -2.32 -18.13 9.45
N ASN A 365 -1.78 -19.35 9.42
CA ASN A 365 -2.41 -20.52 10.06
C ASN A 365 -2.60 -20.33 11.57
N GLY A 366 -1.66 -19.66 12.25
CA GLY A 366 -1.80 -19.37 13.68
C GLY A 366 -3.01 -18.48 13.99
N MET A 367 -3.35 -17.57 13.08
CA MET A 367 -4.54 -16.73 13.20
C MET A 367 -5.82 -17.46 12.80
N LEU A 368 -5.76 -18.36 11.81
CA LEU A 368 -6.88 -19.26 11.51
C LEU A 368 -7.23 -20.15 12.71
N ASP A 369 -6.21 -20.71 13.38
CA ASP A 369 -6.42 -21.53 14.58
C ASP A 369 -7.06 -20.75 15.73
N LEU A 370 -6.69 -19.47 15.88
CA LEU A 370 -7.34 -18.59 16.84
C LEU A 370 -8.82 -18.37 16.50
N ILE A 371 -9.15 -18.14 15.22
CA ILE A 371 -10.53 -17.98 14.76
C ILE A 371 -11.33 -19.27 15.01
N LEU A 372 -10.78 -20.43 14.64
CA LEU A 372 -11.44 -21.73 14.84
C LEU A 372 -11.74 -22.00 16.32
N ALA A 373 -10.78 -21.74 17.21
CA ALA A 373 -10.95 -21.88 18.64
C ALA A 373 -12.03 -20.94 19.24
N ARG A 374 -12.45 -19.90 18.50
CA ARG A 374 -13.58 -19.04 18.87
C ARG A 374 -14.91 -19.55 18.34
N CYS A 375 -14.92 -20.24 17.21
CA CYS A 375 -16.14 -20.81 16.64
C CYS A 375 -16.65 -22.02 17.43
N ASN A 376 -15.75 -22.96 17.76
CA ASN A 376 -16.10 -24.18 18.50
C ASN A 376 -14.86 -24.72 19.25
N SER A 377 -15.09 -25.40 20.39
CA SER A 377 -14.03 -26.12 21.10
C SER A 377 -13.52 -27.32 20.30
N ASP A 378 -14.38 -27.94 19.49
CA ASP A 378 -13.99 -28.96 18.52
C ASP A 378 -13.53 -28.27 17.22
N ARG A 379 -12.27 -28.50 16.87
CA ARG A 379 -11.61 -27.85 15.73
C ARG A 379 -12.22 -28.27 14.39
N ASP A 380 -12.60 -29.54 14.24
CA ASP A 380 -13.11 -30.05 12.97
C ASP A 380 -14.53 -29.53 12.74
N GLU A 381 -15.33 -29.47 13.80
CA GLU A 381 -16.64 -28.84 13.77
C GLU A 381 -16.55 -27.33 13.50
N ALA A 382 -15.60 -26.62 14.13
CA ALA A 382 -15.34 -25.20 13.83
C ALA A 382 -15.00 -24.97 12.35
N ARG A 383 -14.19 -25.85 11.76
CA ARG A 383 -13.83 -25.78 10.33
C ARG A 383 -15.05 -25.99 9.46
N ARG A 384 -15.86 -27.02 9.74
CA ARG A 384 -17.10 -27.30 9.01
C ARG A 384 -18.03 -26.09 9.03
N ILE A 385 -18.26 -25.50 10.21
CA ILE A 385 -19.09 -24.30 10.38
C ILE A 385 -18.56 -23.13 9.54
N LEU A 386 -17.25 -22.84 9.58
CA LEU A 386 -16.68 -21.75 8.79
C LEU A 386 -16.78 -21.98 7.29
N ILE A 387 -16.58 -23.22 6.82
CA ILE A 387 -16.75 -23.59 5.42
C ILE A 387 -18.21 -23.37 5.00
N GLU A 388 -19.18 -23.81 5.80
CA GLU A 388 -20.61 -23.60 5.53
C GLU A 388 -20.97 -22.12 5.45
N ILE A 389 -20.45 -21.30 6.36
CA ILE A 389 -20.62 -19.83 6.31
C ILE A 389 -20.06 -19.25 5.02
N CYS A 390 -18.82 -19.63 4.67
CA CYS A 390 -18.16 -19.14 3.48
C CYS A 390 -18.91 -19.52 2.19
N LEU A 391 -19.40 -20.76 2.11
CA LEU A 391 -20.19 -21.24 0.98
C LEU A 391 -21.57 -20.57 0.93
N GLY A 392 -22.19 -20.29 2.08
CA GLY A 392 -23.47 -19.59 2.18
C GLY A 392 -23.42 -18.13 1.72
N ILE A 393 -22.29 -17.44 1.93
CA ILE A 393 -22.05 -16.07 1.43
C ILE A 393 -21.92 -16.03 -0.11
N ASN A 394 -21.39 -17.11 -0.70
CA ASN A 394 -21.29 -17.33 -2.14
C ASN A 394 -20.57 -16.22 -2.95
N THR A 395 -19.56 -15.58 -2.35
CA THR A 395 -18.69 -14.64 -3.06
C THR A 395 -17.40 -15.33 -3.54
N ALA A 396 -16.68 -14.71 -4.49
CA ALA A 396 -15.41 -15.28 -4.96
C ALA A 396 -14.38 -15.41 -3.81
N SER A 397 -14.25 -14.41 -2.96
CA SER A 397 -13.34 -14.46 -1.80
C SER A 397 -13.78 -15.50 -0.77
N SER A 398 -15.08 -15.62 -0.49
CA SER A 398 -15.55 -16.60 0.50
C SER A 398 -15.32 -18.03 0.01
N ARG A 399 -15.50 -18.30 -1.29
CA ARG A 399 -15.16 -19.62 -1.88
C ARG A 399 -13.66 -19.92 -1.81
N LEU A 400 -12.80 -18.94 -2.06
CA LEU A 400 -11.34 -19.10 -1.92
C LEU A 400 -10.96 -19.38 -0.47
N LEU A 401 -11.57 -18.67 0.49
CA LEU A 401 -11.34 -18.89 1.91
C LEU A 401 -11.83 -20.28 2.35
N ALA A 402 -12.99 -20.74 1.87
CA ALA A 402 -13.49 -22.09 2.14
C ALA A 402 -12.49 -23.16 1.67
N ALA A 403 -11.94 -23.01 0.45
CA ALA A 403 -10.92 -23.91 -0.07
C ALA A 403 -9.63 -23.89 0.78
N GLU A 404 -9.22 -22.71 1.28
CA GLU A 404 -8.04 -22.58 2.14
C GLU A 404 -8.24 -23.23 3.51
N ILE A 405 -9.44 -23.14 4.09
CA ILE A 405 -9.79 -23.79 5.36
C ILE A 405 -9.84 -25.32 5.23
N ASP A 406 -10.33 -25.82 4.09
CA ASP A 406 -10.48 -27.26 3.81
C ASP A 406 -9.13 -27.96 3.55
N LEU A 407 -8.11 -27.20 3.12
CA LEU A 407 -6.79 -27.77 2.88
C LEU A 407 -6.22 -28.36 4.18
N PRO A 408 -5.81 -29.64 4.19
CA PRO A 408 -5.15 -30.25 5.33
C PRO A 408 -3.97 -29.38 5.76
N SER A 409 -3.84 -29.12 7.06
CA SER A 409 -2.77 -28.28 7.63
C SER A 409 -1.35 -28.72 7.21
N PHE A 410 -1.23 -29.97 6.77
CA PHE A 410 0.01 -30.58 6.26
C PHE A 410 0.43 -30.11 4.85
N ILE A 411 -0.51 -29.67 4.00
CA ILE A 411 -0.24 -29.31 2.60
C ILE A 411 0.17 -27.82 2.48
N LEU A 412 -0.43 -26.95 3.29
CA LEU A 412 -0.19 -25.50 3.24
C LEU A 412 1.11 -25.05 3.92
N ALA A 413 1.73 -25.89 4.75
CA ALA A 413 2.96 -25.55 5.46
C ALA A 413 4.22 -25.48 4.58
N GLY A 414 4.09 -25.58 3.25
CA GLY A 414 5.09 -25.07 2.32
C GLY A 414 6.52 -25.53 2.58
N GLY A 415 6.71 -26.77 3.02
CA GLY A 415 7.98 -27.45 2.84
C GLY A 415 8.19 -27.64 1.34
N ARG A 416 8.89 -26.71 0.69
CA ARG A 416 9.52 -26.98 -0.60
C ARG A 416 10.44 -28.18 -0.38
N ARG A 417 9.96 -29.39 -0.67
CA ARG A 417 10.87 -30.51 -0.95
C ARG A 417 11.66 -30.07 -2.17
N GLN A 418 12.93 -29.71 -1.98
CA GLN A 418 13.86 -29.65 -3.10
C GLN A 418 13.89 -31.03 -3.75
N PRO A 419 13.90 -31.10 -5.10
CA PRO A 419 13.99 -32.37 -5.82
C PRO A 419 15.29 -33.12 -5.52
#